data_AF-A0A1T5DBA9-F1
#
_entry.id   AF-A0A1T5DBA9-F1
#
_cell.length_a   1.000
_cell.length_b   1.000
_cell.length_c   1.000
_cell.angle_alpha   90.00
_cell.angle_beta   90.00
_cell.angle_gamma   90.00
#
_symmetry.space_group_name_H-M   'P 1'
#
loop_
_entity.id
_entity.type
_entity.pdbx_description
1 polymer ?
#
loop_
_entity_poly.entity_id
_entity_poly.type
_entity_poly.pdbx_seq_one_letter_code
_entity_poly.pdbx_strand_id
1 'polypeptide(L)'
;MKKLFPYLLFIVLTNSAFSQIESGLLFGLTKGTASEINAITGMEEGQILYNSDTKALLVYNGSTWVNTENSNWSLNGNATSNGTFLGTTNDVFMDLRSNNTSILQLGRRQTLGLTQNYVDYNDNNQYVIHVKGSNGTSALQFQADAASFYKPMFFTTAEGNFGLKGSAAGTDFFEIGSSGTNNNGSLSFTIGDDGNEPIIFNKYNYNTGTNVEMMRLQGTGLNNFVRAGINVNKNTPNSTLQVNGSISNSIIITTGNLSLTEVHHTIILGDYRHNITLPLAGSCVGRVYVIKNPFGGRGNLNGNISSFIDIGGGNSTTISERSVIYVQSDGTDWQQL
;
A
#
# COMPACT_ATOMS: atom_id res chain seq x y z
N MET A 1 -92.41 -27.93 -5.40
CA MET A 1 -91.73 -26.97 -6.29
C MET A 1 -92.11 -25.54 -5.89
N LYS A 2 -91.17 -24.60 -6.04
CA LYS A 2 -91.33 -23.11 -5.96
C LYS A 2 -91.02 -22.38 -4.64
N LYS A 3 -89.94 -22.73 -3.92
CA LYS A 3 -89.41 -21.85 -2.84
C LYS A 3 -87.87 -21.73 -2.75
N LEU A 4 -87.10 -22.03 -3.80
CA LEU A 4 -85.63 -22.05 -3.67
C LEU A 4 -84.82 -21.29 -4.74
N PHE A 5 -85.46 -20.57 -5.66
CA PHE A 5 -84.73 -19.96 -6.78
C PHE A 5 -84.28 -18.49 -6.62
N PRO A 6 -84.96 -17.61 -5.85
CA PRO A 6 -84.49 -16.21 -5.77
C PRO A 6 -83.37 -15.99 -4.75
N TYR A 7 -83.13 -16.92 -3.82
CA TYR A 7 -82.06 -16.79 -2.82
C TYR A 7 -80.66 -17.17 -3.34
N LEU A 8 -80.58 -18.01 -4.38
CA LEU A 8 -79.29 -18.44 -4.92
C LEU A 8 -78.64 -17.38 -5.83
N LEU A 9 -79.45 -16.48 -6.41
CA LEU A 9 -78.93 -15.42 -7.30
C LEU A 9 -78.31 -14.24 -6.54
N PHE A 10 -78.61 -14.09 -5.24
CA PHE A 10 -78.09 -12.99 -4.42
C PHE A 10 -76.74 -13.32 -3.73
N ILE A 11 -76.35 -14.60 -3.69
CA ILE A 11 -75.13 -15.06 -3.01
C ILE A 11 -73.92 -15.16 -3.97
N VAL A 12 -74.14 -15.15 -5.29
CA VAL A 12 -73.04 -15.31 -6.28
C VAL A 12 -72.48 -13.96 -6.76
N LEU A 13 -73.05 -12.82 -6.33
CA LEU A 13 -72.58 -11.48 -6.71
C LEU A 13 -71.90 -10.70 -5.57
N THR A 14 -71.68 -11.32 -4.41
CA THR A 14 -70.96 -10.63 -3.33
C THR A 14 -69.47 -10.66 -3.60
N ASN A 15 -69.03 -9.58 -4.22
CA ASN A 15 -67.91 -8.77 -3.76
C ASN A 15 -66.59 -9.53 -3.60
N SER A 16 -65.84 -9.61 -4.70
CA SER A 16 -64.42 -9.27 -4.61
C SER A 16 -64.31 -7.80 -4.18
N ALA A 17 -64.48 -7.54 -2.88
CA ALA A 17 -64.11 -6.28 -2.27
C ALA A 17 -62.60 -6.28 -2.15
N PHE A 18 -61.94 -5.62 -3.09
CA PHE A 18 -60.57 -5.18 -2.86
C PHE A 18 -60.66 -4.20 -1.69
N SER A 19 -60.15 -4.57 -0.52
CA SER A 19 -59.87 -3.61 0.54
C SER A 19 -58.79 -2.68 0.00
N GLN A 20 -59.21 -1.57 -0.60
CA GLN A 20 -58.33 -0.44 -0.85
C GLN A 20 -58.34 0.41 0.41
N ILE A 21 -57.16 0.83 0.83
CA ILE A 21 -57.00 1.83 1.89
C ILE A 21 -57.62 3.13 1.36
N GLU A 22 -58.82 3.46 1.84
CA GLU A 22 -59.49 4.73 1.54
C GLU A 22 -59.02 5.79 2.54
N SER A 23 -58.75 7.02 2.08
CA SER A 23 -58.26 8.11 2.94
C SER A 23 -59.20 8.44 4.10
N GLY A 24 -60.50 8.16 3.98
CA GLY A 24 -61.50 8.36 5.04
C GLY A 24 -61.52 7.29 6.14
N LEU A 25 -60.85 6.16 5.91
CA LEU A 25 -60.75 5.04 6.86
C LEU A 25 -59.43 5.03 7.62
N LEU A 26 -58.56 6.01 7.37
CA LEU A 26 -57.29 6.16 8.08
C LEU A 26 -57.58 6.69 9.49
N PHE A 27 -57.09 5.98 10.51
CA PHE A 27 -57.13 6.50 11.89
C PHE A 27 -56.26 7.75 11.98
N GLY A 28 -56.90 8.91 12.08
CA GLY A 28 -56.22 10.19 12.26
C GLY A 28 -55.79 10.37 13.70
N LEU A 29 -54.54 10.78 13.90
CA LEU A 29 -54.10 11.24 15.21
C LEU A 29 -54.66 12.62 15.51
N THR A 30 -54.92 12.90 16.78
CA THR A 30 -55.25 14.25 17.24
C THR A 30 -54.14 15.21 16.81
N LYS A 31 -54.50 16.30 16.14
CA LYS A 31 -53.57 17.30 15.60
C LYS A 31 -53.68 18.59 16.40
N GLY A 32 -52.54 19.22 16.71
CA GLY A 32 -52.50 20.54 17.36
C GLY A 32 -51.22 21.31 17.03
N THR A 33 -51.26 22.62 17.23
CA THR A 33 -50.08 23.50 17.24
C THR A 33 -49.26 23.25 18.51
N ALA A 34 -47.98 23.65 18.51
CA ALA A 34 -47.12 23.52 19.69
C ALA A 34 -47.70 24.24 20.93
N SER A 35 -48.38 25.37 20.72
CA SER A 35 -49.06 26.11 21.78
C SER A 35 -50.23 25.34 22.38
N GLU A 36 -51.10 24.79 21.53
CA GLU A 36 -52.24 23.99 21.96
C GLU A 36 -51.80 22.73 22.70
N ILE A 37 -50.79 22.04 22.17
CA ILE A 37 -50.22 20.81 22.73
C ILE A 37 -49.64 21.04 24.14
N ASN A 38 -48.91 22.14 24.34
CA ASN A 38 -48.33 22.48 25.65
C ASN A 38 -49.37 22.95 26.68
N ALA A 39 -50.56 23.36 26.24
CA ALA A 39 -51.66 23.77 27.11
C ALA A 39 -52.54 22.60 27.58
N ILE A 40 -52.37 21.39 27.01
CA ILE A 40 -53.11 20.19 27.42
C ILE A 40 -52.69 19.81 28.84
N THR A 41 -53.67 19.47 29.69
CA THR A 41 -53.44 18.98 31.06
C THR A 41 -54.07 17.58 31.22
N GLY A 42 -53.66 16.84 32.24
CA GLY A 42 -54.20 15.50 32.54
C GLY A 42 -53.75 14.42 31.56
N MET A 43 -52.56 14.58 30.98
CA MET A 43 -52.00 13.66 30.00
C MET A 43 -51.43 12.42 30.70
N GLU A 44 -51.59 11.27 30.07
CA GLU A 44 -51.03 10.00 30.55
C GLU A 44 -49.84 9.59 29.68
N GLU A 45 -48.84 8.97 30.31
CA GLU A 45 -47.66 8.47 29.61
C GLU A 45 -48.07 7.51 28.46
N GLY A 46 -47.47 7.67 27.29
CA GLY A 46 -47.76 6.87 26.10
C GLY A 46 -48.86 7.42 25.19
N GLN A 47 -49.53 8.51 25.56
CA GLN A 47 -50.45 9.21 24.64
C GLN A 47 -49.70 9.79 23.42
N ILE A 48 -50.34 9.75 22.25
CA ILE A 48 -49.74 10.12 20.96
C ILE A 48 -50.58 11.21 20.27
N LEU A 49 -49.91 12.20 19.68
CA LEU A 49 -50.55 13.21 18.83
C LEU A 49 -49.62 13.70 17.72
N TYR A 50 -50.18 14.43 16.75
CA TYR A 50 -49.42 15.06 15.66
C TYR A 50 -49.27 16.56 15.88
N ASN A 51 -48.04 17.06 15.95
CA ASN A 51 -47.75 18.48 16.00
C ASN A 51 -47.74 19.08 14.59
N SER A 52 -48.65 20.03 14.33
CA SER A 52 -48.80 20.65 13.02
C SER A 52 -47.69 21.63 12.63
N ASP A 53 -47.01 22.21 13.63
CA ASP A 53 -45.98 23.22 13.41
C ASP A 53 -44.65 22.57 13.09
N THR A 54 -44.29 21.53 13.84
CA THR A 54 -43.06 20.74 13.62
C THR A 54 -43.26 19.58 12.64
N LYS A 55 -44.51 19.31 12.24
CA LYS A 55 -44.90 18.20 11.37
C LYS A 55 -44.46 16.83 11.89
N ALA A 56 -44.44 16.66 13.21
CA ALA A 56 -43.88 15.49 13.87
C ALA A 56 -44.91 14.76 14.76
N LEU A 57 -44.70 13.45 14.93
CA LEU A 57 -45.38 12.63 15.91
C LEU A 57 -44.79 12.86 17.30
N LEU A 58 -45.63 13.20 18.27
CA LEU A 58 -45.22 13.36 19.66
C LEU A 58 -45.80 12.24 20.52
N VAL A 59 -45.04 11.81 21.53
CA VAL A 59 -45.50 10.95 22.61
C VAL A 59 -45.32 11.67 23.93
N TYR A 60 -46.29 11.54 24.84
CA TYR A 60 -46.15 12.06 26.19
C TYR A 60 -45.36 11.07 27.04
N ASN A 61 -44.23 11.50 27.64
CA ASN A 61 -43.34 10.62 28.41
C ASN A 61 -43.63 10.62 29.93
N GLY A 62 -44.81 11.08 30.33
CA GLY A 62 -45.19 11.25 31.75
C GLY A 62 -44.76 12.59 32.35
N SER A 63 -44.05 13.45 31.61
CA SER A 63 -43.72 14.82 32.04
C SER A 63 -43.93 15.85 30.94
N THR A 64 -43.41 15.60 29.74
CA THR A 64 -43.51 16.51 28.60
C THR A 64 -43.85 15.75 27.31
N TRP A 65 -44.37 16.48 26.33
CA TRP A 65 -44.42 15.97 24.96
C TRP A 65 -43.02 15.92 24.38
N VAL A 66 -42.60 14.73 23.99
CA VAL A 66 -41.32 14.52 23.31
C VAL A 66 -41.59 13.99 21.91
N ASN A 67 -40.69 14.28 20.96
CA ASN A 67 -40.71 13.55 19.70
C ASN A 67 -40.53 12.06 20.02
N THR A 68 -41.25 11.18 19.34
CA THR A 68 -40.91 9.75 19.35
C THR A 68 -39.44 9.67 18.93
N GLU A 69 -38.57 9.20 19.83
CA GLU A 69 -37.14 9.51 19.78
C GLU A 69 -36.54 9.32 18.39
N ASN A 70 -35.70 10.28 17.98
CA ASN A 70 -35.05 10.41 16.68
C ASN A 70 -33.97 9.31 16.44
N SER A 71 -34.31 8.05 16.67
CA SER A 71 -33.51 6.87 16.29
C SER A 71 -33.75 6.46 14.84
N ASN A 72 -34.35 7.32 14.02
CA ASN A 72 -34.74 6.98 12.66
C ASN A 72 -33.59 7.29 11.69
N TRP A 73 -32.95 6.24 11.18
CA TRP A 73 -32.23 6.33 9.91
C TRP A 73 -33.25 6.50 8.79
N SER A 74 -33.35 7.71 8.22
CA SER A 74 -34.21 7.96 7.07
C SER A 74 -33.59 7.35 5.81
N LEU A 75 -34.27 6.37 5.20
CA LEU A 75 -33.88 5.79 3.89
C LEU A 75 -34.03 6.78 2.73
N ASN A 76 -34.83 7.83 2.91
CA ASN A 76 -35.05 8.85 1.88
C ASN A 76 -33.94 9.90 1.81
N GLY A 77 -32.91 9.80 2.67
CA GLY A 77 -31.82 10.77 2.76
C GLY A 77 -32.32 12.18 3.12
N ASN A 78 -31.41 13.14 3.06
CA ASN A 78 -31.71 14.54 3.34
C ASN A 78 -32.34 15.23 2.13
N ALA A 79 -33.66 15.39 2.14
CA ALA A 79 -34.40 16.19 1.15
C ALA A 79 -34.32 17.70 1.50
N THR A 80 -33.17 18.30 1.19
CA THR A 80 -32.86 19.74 1.10
C THR A 80 -33.42 20.69 2.18
N SER A 81 -32.56 21.04 3.13
CA SER A 81 -32.31 22.41 3.61
C SER A 81 -30.84 22.51 4.10
N ASN A 82 -30.28 23.72 4.15
CA ASN A 82 -28.94 23.97 4.72
C ASN A 82 -28.87 23.36 6.14
N GLY A 83 -27.82 22.58 6.42
CA GLY A 83 -27.65 21.91 7.72
C GLY A 83 -28.05 20.42 7.74
N THR A 84 -28.23 19.80 6.58
CA THR A 84 -28.59 18.38 6.49
C THR A 84 -27.40 17.54 6.03
N PHE A 85 -26.57 17.09 6.98
CA PHE A 85 -25.39 16.26 6.72
C PHE A 85 -25.27 15.11 7.73
N LEU A 86 -24.51 14.07 7.38
CA LEU A 86 -24.12 13.02 8.32
C LEU A 86 -22.88 13.50 9.08
N GLY A 87 -23.03 13.87 10.35
CA GLY A 87 -21.93 14.34 11.19
C GLY A 87 -22.36 15.37 12.22
N THR A 88 -21.38 16.14 12.73
CA THR A 88 -21.58 17.21 13.71
C THR A 88 -21.09 18.56 13.19
N THR A 89 -21.65 19.67 13.69
CA THR A 89 -21.20 21.05 13.38
C THR A 89 -20.09 21.54 14.30
N ASN A 90 -19.87 20.87 15.44
CA ASN A 90 -18.80 21.14 16.38
C ASN A 90 -17.63 20.18 16.18
N ASP A 91 -16.50 20.48 16.82
CA ASP A 91 -15.28 19.68 16.74
C ASP A 91 -15.39 18.38 17.56
N VAL A 92 -16.16 17.46 17.02
CA VAL A 92 -16.34 16.08 17.49
C VAL A 92 -16.16 15.19 16.27
N PHE A 93 -15.53 14.03 16.46
CA PHE A 93 -15.34 13.09 15.35
C PHE A 93 -16.65 12.37 15.01
N MET A 94 -16.83 12.06 13.73
CA MET A 94 -17.86 11.14 13.27
C MET A 94 -17.39 9.70 13.46
N ASP A 95 -18.26 8.82 13.97
CA ASP A 95 -17.93 7.44 14.32
C ASP A 95 -18.90 6.46 13.65
N LEU A 96 -18.38 5.61 12.77
CA LEU A 96 -19.12 4.52 12.17
C LEU A 96 -18.83 3.23 12.93
N ARG A 97 -19.91 2.58 13.38
CA ARG A 97 -19.85 1.40 14.23
C ARG A 97 -20.51 0.19 13.58
N SER A 98 -20.00 -1.00 13.88
CA SER A 98 -20.66 -2.28 13.63
C SER A 98 -20.72 -3.06 14.94
N ASN A 99 -21.89 -3.59 15.31
CA ASN A 99 -22.10 -4.27 16.59
C ASN A 99 -21.57 -3.46 17.79
N ASN A 100 -21.92 -2.17 17.84
CA ASN A 100 -21.43 -1.19 18.84
C ASN A 100 -19.90 -1.04 18.95
N THR A 101 -19.15 -1.51 17.95
CA THR A 101 -17.69 -1.38 17.88
C THR A 101 -17.33 -0.34 16.82
N SER A 102 -16.54 0.67 17.17
CA SER A 102 -16.03 1.68 16.23
C SER A 102 -15.10 1.05 15.20
N ILE A 103 -15.44 1.17 13.91
CA ILE A 103 -14.67 0.61 12.79
C ILE A 103 -14.03 1.71 11.92
N LEU A 104 -14.62 2.92 11.87
CA LEU A 104 -14.10 4.04 11.10
C LEU A 104 -14.43 5.36 11.81
N GLN A 105 -13.44 6.23 11.97
CA GLN A 105 -13.62 7.55 12.55
C GLN A 105 -13.11 8.63 11.60
N LEU A 106 -13.81 9.77 11.53
CA LEU A 106 -13.43 10.91 10.71
C LEU A 106 -13.39 12.17 11.56
N GLY A 107 -12.34 12.97 11.45
CA GLY A 107 -12.20 14.21 12.22
C GLY A 107 -10.82 14.85 12.08
N ARG A 108 -10.56 15.91 12.86
CA ARG A 108 -9.20 16.46 12.99
C ARG A 108 -8.32 15.49 13.76
N ARG A 109 -7.01 15.49 13.46
CA ARG A 109 -6.00 14.66 14.13
C ARG A 109 -6.04 14.82 15.65
N GLN A 110 -6.14 16.06 16.15
CA GLN A 110 -6.24 16.34 17.58
C GLN A 110 -7.51 15.74 18.20
N THR A 111 -8.66 15.92 17.55
CA THR A 111 -9.98 15.45 18.01
C THR A 111 -10.03 13.91 18.08
N LEU A 112 -9.29 13.24 17.20
CA LEU A 112 -9.12 11.78 17.19
C LEU A 112 -8.04 11.30 18.18
N GLY A 113 -7.32 12.19 18.85
CA GLY A 113 -6.22 11.84 19.77
C GLY A 113 -4.97 11.29 19.06
N LEU A 114 -4.76 11.66 17.79
CA LEU A 114 -3.73 11.09 16.93
C LEU A 114 -2.50 12.01 16.71
N THR A 115 -2.41 13.13 17.45
CA THR A 115 -1.26 14.05 17.38
C THR A 115 -0.02 13.43 18.03
N GLN A 116 1.11 13.47 17.34
CA GLN A 116 2.39 12.98 17.82
C GLN A 116 3.51 13.99 17.52
N ASN A 117 4.60 13.97 18.28
CA ASN A 117 5.76 14.83 18.07
C ASN A 117 6.74 14.26 17.02
N TYR A 118 6.21 13.79 15.89
CA TYR A 118 6.99 13.34 14.74
C TYR A 118 6.70 14.23 13.53
N VAL A 119 7.66 14.33 12.60
CA VAL A 119 7.48 15.02 11.32
C VAL A 119 6.24 14.44 10.62
N ASP A 120 5.36 15.30 10.12
CA ASP A 120 4.09 14.97 9.44
C ASP A 120 2.96 14.38 10.34
N TYR A 121 3.18 14.19 11.65
CA TYR A 121 2.16 13.71 12.60
C TYR A 121 1.78 14.73 13.69
N ASN A 122 2.31 15.96 13.63
CA ASN A 122 2.14 17.00 14.65
C ASN A 122 1.10 18.07 14.29
N ASP A 123 0.53 18.06 13.08
CA ASP A 123 -0.52 19.02 12.70
C ASP A 123 -1.87 18.63 13.31
N ASN A 124 -2.25 19.33 14.37
CA ASN A 124 -3.54 19.19 15.05
C ASN A 124 -4.75 19.38 14.12
N ASN A 125 -4.61 20.20 13.08
CA ASN A 125 -5.70 20.58 12.17
C ASN A 125 -5.81 19.67 10.94
N GLN A 126 -4.90 18.70 10.78
CA GLN A 126 -4.99 17.75 9.69
C GLN A 126 -6.28 16.93 9.81
N TYR A 127 -7.10 16.91 8.75
CA TYR A 127 -8.26 16.02 8.66
C TYR A 127 -7.82 14.60 8.34
N VAL A 128 -8.30 13.62 9.11
CA VAL A 128 -7.87 12.23 9.03
C VAL A 128 -9.08 11.29 9.02
N ILE A 129 -8.97 10.22 8.23
CA ILE A 129 -9.82 9.04 8.33
C ILE A 129 -9.04 7.97 9.09
N HIS A 130 -9.57 7.53 10.23
CA HIS A 130 -8.95 6.54 11.09
C HIS A 130 -9.68 5.20 10.97
N VAL A 131 -9.07 4.27 10.25
CA VAL A 131 -9.55 2.87 10.15
C VAL A 131 -9.15 2.14 11.43
N LYS A 132 -10.15 1.78 12.22
CA LYS A 132 -9.94 1.07 13.48
C LYS A 132 -9.66 -0.42 13.22
N GLY A 133 -9.00 -1.02 14.19
CA GLY A 133 -8.55 -2.41 14.13
C GLY A 133 -8.72 -3.10 15.46
N SER A 134 -8.53 -4.42 15.44
CA SER A 134 -8.50 -5.25 16.65
C SER A 134 -7.08 -5.74 16.89
N ASN A 135 -6.61 -5.71 18.14
CA ASN A 135 -5.27 -6.14 18.53
C ASN A 135 -4.13 -5.53 17.67
N GLY A 136 -4.22 -4.22 17.39
CA GLY A 136 -3.24 -3.50 16.57
C GLY A 136 -3.33 -3.71 15.05
N THR A 137 -4.26 -4.56 14.59
CA THR A 137 -4.44 -4.87 13.16
C THR A 137 -5.68 -4.16 12.61
N SER A 138 -5.46 -3.19 11.73
CA SER A 138 -6.49 -2.49 10.96
C SER A 138 -6.43 -2.92 9.49
N ALA A 139 -7.57 -2.86 8.79
CA ALA A 139 -7.63 -3.20 7.37
C ALA A 139 -8.71 -2.40 6.62
N LEU A 140 -8.38 -1.95 5.41
CA LEU A 140 -9.32 -1.44 4.42
C LEU A 140 -9.20 -2.34 3.17
N GLN A 141 -10.22 -3.17 2.94
CA GLN A 141 -10.25 -4.13 1.83
C GLN A 141 -11.16 -3.65 0.70
N PHE A 142 -10.75 -3.90 -0.54
CA PHE A 142 -11.49 -3.59 -1.75
C PHE A 142 -12.14 -4.85 -2.33
N GLN A 143 -13.32 -4.70 -2.92
CA GLN A 143 -13.95 -5.77 -3.69
C GLN A 143 -13.10 -6.06 -4.94
N ALA A 144 -12.87 -7.34 -5.24
CA ALA A 144 -12.15 -7.79 -6.42
C ALA A 144 -12.67 -9.15 -6.86
N ASP A 145 -13.70 -9.17 -7.71
CA ASP A 145 -14.43 -10.39 -8.05
C ASP A 145 -13.61 -11.38 -8.89
N ALA A 146 -12.65 -10.87 -9.67
CA ALA A 146 -11.74 -11.68 -10.50
C ALA A 146 -10.56 -12.30 -9.72
N ALA A 147 -10.33 -11.87 -8.47
CA ALA A 147 -9.30 -12.47 -7.62
C ALA A 147 -9.86 -13.72 -6.93
N SER A 148 -9.17 -14.86 -7.00
CA SER A 148 -9.63 -16.10 -6.38
C SER A 148 -9.34 -16.13 -4.88
N PHE A 149 -8.16 -15.67 -4.46
CA PHE A 149 -7.70 -15.75 -3.07
C PHE A 149 -7.33 -14.39 -2.48
N TYR A 150 -6.43 -13.66 -3.13
CA TYR A 150 -5.79 -12.47 -2.58
C TYR A 150 -6.59 -11.20 -2.90
N LYS A 151 -7.58 -10.87 -2.06
CA LYS A 151 -8.35 -9.63 -2.23
C LYS A 151 -7.49 -8.40 -1.90
N PRO A 152 -7.55 -7.30 -2.68
CA PRO A 152 -6.75 -6.12 -2.43
C PRO A 152 -7.08 -5.44 -1.12
N MET A 153 -6.07 -5.06 -0.34
CA MET A 153 -6.26 -4.35 0.93
C MET A 153 -5.06 -3.50 1.34
N PHE A 154 -5.33 -2.43 2.07
CA PHE A 154 -4.36 -1.75 2.95
C PHE A 154 -4.52 -2.28 4.37
N PHE A 155 -3.42 -2.55 5.07
CA PHE A 155 -3.48 -3.17 6.39
C PHE A 155 -2.32 -2.76 7.29
N THR A 156 -2.52 -2.94 8.59
CA THR A 156 -1.44 -2.93 9.60
C THR A 156 -1.25 -4.30 10.22
N THR A 157 -0.11 -4.54 10.87
CA THR A 157 0.10 -5.72 11.72
C THR A 157 0.14 -5.33 13.20
N ALA A 158 0.06 -6.32 14.09
CA ALA A 158 0.17 -6.09 15.54
C ALA A 158 1.52 -5.46 15.95
N GLU A 159 2.57 -5.69 15.15
CA GLU A 159 3.91 -5.11 15.31
C GLU A 159 3.99 -3.65 14.81
N GLY A 160 2.89 -3.09 14.29
CA GLY A 160 2.84 -1.72 13.78
C GLY A 160 3.33 -1.55 12.35
N ASN A 161 3.54 -2.65 11.61
CA ASN A 161 3.90 -2.59 10.20
C ASN A 161 2.72 -2.14 9.34
N PHE A 162 2.99 -1.48 8.21
CA PHE A 162 1.98 -1.09 7.24
C PHE A 162 2.24 -1.77 5.89
N GLY A 163 1.19 -2.32 5.29
CA GLY A 163 1.28 -3.01 4.02
C GLY A 163 0.10 -2.75 3.11
N LEU A 164 0.33 -3.01 1.83
CA LEU A 164 -0.68 -3.11 0.81
C LEU A 164 -0.45 -4.40 0.02
N LYS A 165 -1.51 -5.16 -0.22
CA LYS A 165 -1.44 -6.42 -0.95
C LYS A 165 -2.67 -6.64 -1.79
N GLY A 166 -2.59 -7.58 -2.72
CA GLY A 166 -3.74 -7.98 -3.52
C GLY A 166 -3.37 -8.98 -4.59
N SER A 167 -4.33 -9.31 -5.43
CA SER A 167 -4.14 -10.27 -6.52
C SER A 167 -3.32 -9.65 -7.65
N ALA A 168 -2.40 -10.43 -8.18
CA ALA A 168 -1.62 -10.16 -9.38
C ALA A 168 -2.12 -10.98 -10.60
N ALA A 169 -3.41 -11.33 -10.61
CA ALA A 169 -4.19 -12.12 -11.58
C ALA A 169 -4.62 -13.49 -11.03
N GLY A 170 -5.92 -13.64 -10.75
CA GLY A 170 -6.49 -14.92 -10.32
C GLY A 170 -5.96 -15.36 -8.96
N THR A 171 -4.97 -16.26 -8.98
CA THR A 171 -4.34 -16.86 -7.80
C THR A 171 -3.03 -16.19 -7.42
N ASP A 172 -2.41 -15.43 -8.32
CA ASP A 172 -1.16 -14.71 -8.02
C ASP A 172 -1.39 -13.56 -7.05
N PHE A 173 -0.35 -13.18 -6.30
CA PHE A 173 -0.40 -12.05 -5.39
C PHE A 173 0.84 -11.16 -5.46
N PHE A 174 0.64 -9.92 -5.01
CA PHE A 174 1.71 -9.00 -4.69
C PHE A 174 1.51 -8.42 -3.30
N GLU A 175 2.61 -8.00 -2.67
CA GLU A 175 2.61 -7.24 -1.42
C GLU A 175 3.73 -6.20 -1.42
N ILE A 176 3.42 -5.00 -0.95
CA ILE A 176 4.39 -3.94 -0.70
C ILE A 176 4.14 -3.44 0.71
N GLY A 177 5.13 -3.52 1.57
CA GLY A 177 4.91 -3.16 2.96
C GLY A 177 6.16 -3.18 3.80
N SER A 178 6.06 -2.52 4.96
CA SER A 178 7.07 -2.66 6.00
C SER A 178 6.94 -4.00 6.70
N SER A 179 8.04 -4.48 7.26
CA SER A 179 8.07 -5.67 8.11
C SER A 179 9.10 -5.51 9.22
N GLY A 180 9.05 -6.39 10.21
CA GLY A 180 10.04 -6.44 11.28
C GLY A 180 9.44 -6.26 12.67
N THR A 181 10.33 -6.28 13.66
CA THR A 181 10.03 -6.08 15.08
C THR A 181 11.05 -5.14 15.70
N ASN A 182 10.64 -4.38 16.72
CA ASN A 182 11.52 -3.44 17.44
C ASN A 182 12.26 -2.49 16.49
N ASN A 183 13.60 -2.48 16.53
CA ASN A 183 14.47 -1.64 15.70
C ASN A 183 15.04 -2.40 14.48
N ASN A 184 14.31 -3.41 13.98
CA ASN A 184 14.71 -4.20 12.82
C ASN A 184 13.65 -4.11 11.70
N GLY A 185 13.31 -2.88 11.31
CA GLY A 185 12.35 -2.62 10.25
C GLY A 185 12.94 -2.81 8.84
N SER A 186 12.13 -3.25 7.89
CA SER A 186 12.48 -3.31 6.47
C SER A 186 11.31 -2.88 5.59
N LEU A 187 11.58 -2.49 4.35
CA LEU A 187 10.58 -2.34 3.28
C LEU A 187 10.74 -3.53 2.32
N SER A 188 9.63 -4.20 2.00
CA SER A 188 9.62 -5.36 1.12
C SER A 188 8.71 -5.16 -0.08
N PHE A 189 9.11 -5.77 -1.19
CA PHE A 189 8.31 -5.94 -2.40
C PHE A 189 8.26 -7.44 -2.66
N THR A 190 7.07 -8.01 -2.59
CA THR A 190 6.83 -9.44 -2.74
C THR A 190 5.92 -9.65 -3.94
N ILE A 191 6.29 -10.61 -4.77
CA ILE A 191 5.46 -11.16 -5.83
C ILE A 191 5.50 -12.68 -5.69
N GLY A 192 4.40 -13.36 -5.93
CA GLY A 192 4.44 -14.82 -5.97
C GLY A 192 3.13 -15.49 -6.39
N ASP A 193 3.33 -16.68 -6.92
CA ASP A 193 2.50 -17.88 -6.90
C ASP A 193 3.45 -19.05 -7.28
N ASP A 194 2.93 -20.16 -7.79
CA ASP A 194 3.71 -21.28 -8.34
C ASP A 194 4.30 -21.04 -9.74
N GLY A 195 4.21 -19.81 -10.27
CA GLY A 195 4.63 -19.45 -11.62
C GLY A 195 5.96 -18.68 -11.72
N ASN A 196 6.06 -17.84 -12.75
CA ASN A 196 7.26 -17.09 -13.13
C ASN A 196 7.07 -15.59 -12.88
N GLU A 197 6.53 -15.22 -11.72
CA GLU A 197 6.05 -13.86 -11.50
C GLU A 197 7.23 -12.87 -11.39
N PRO A 198 7.28 -11.83 -12.25
CA PRO A 198 8.35 -10.84 -12.21
C PRO A 198 7.96 -9.58 -11.42
N ILE A 199 8.94 -8.97 -10.75
CA ILE A 199 8.88 -7.54 -10.41
C ILE A 199 9.47 -6.76 -11.58
N ILE A 200 8.67 -5.91 -12.22
CA ILE A 200 9.07 -5.18 -13.44
C ILE A 200 9.08 -3.66 -13.17
N PHE A 201 10.20 -3.02 -13.52
CA PHE A 201 10.34 -1.57 -13.49
C PHE A 201 10.22 -1.02 -14.91
N ASN A 202 9.18 -0.23 -15.15
CA ASN A 202 8.89 0.37 -16.45
C ASN A 202 9.00 1.90 -16.40
N LYS A 203 9.42 2.50 -17.51
CA LYS A 203 9.13 3.91 -17.78
C LYS A 203 8.04 4.03 -18.83
N TYR A 204 7.23 5.08 -18.76
CA TYR A 204 6.34 5.45 -19.84
C TYR A 204 7.08 6.31 -20.88
N ASN A 205 7.11 5.88 -22.13
CA ASN A 205 7.63 6.68 -23.24
C ASN A 205 6.48 7.42 -23.92
N TYR A 206 6.40 8.74 -23.69
CA TYR A 206 5.35 9.59 -24.24
C TYR A 206 5.32 9.58 -25.78
N ASN A 207 6.49 9.59 -26.43
CA ASN A 207 6.58 9.68 -27.90
C ASN A 207 6.02 8.43 -28.59
N THR A 208 6.26 7.25 -28.02
CA THR A 208 5.76 5.98 -28.57
C THR A 208 4.44 5.55 -27.94
N GLY A 209 4.00 6.17 -26.85
CA GLY A 209 2.81 5.78 -26.09
C GLY A 209 2.93 4.42 -25.42
N THR A 210 4.15 3.95 -25.13
CA THR A 210 4.39 2.58 -24.64
C THR A 210 5.24 2.57 -23.37
N ASN A 211 4.98 1.57 -22.52
CA ASN A 211 5.89 1.22 -21.44
C ASN A 211 7.15 0.55 -21.98
N VAL A 212 8.31 0.99 -21.48
CA VAL A 212 9.62 0.41 -21.76
C VAL A 212 10.16 -0.19 -20.46
N GLU A 213 10.43 -1.51 -20.49
CA GLU A 213 11.04 -2.21 -19.36
C GLU A 213 12.49 -1.74 -19.19
N MET A 214 12.80 -1.24 -18.00
CA MET A 214 14.15 -0.79 -17.61
C MET A 214 14.91 -1.91 -16.92
N MET A 215 14.22 -2.61 -16.00
CA MET A 215 14.77 -3.66 -15.17
C MET A 215 13.68 -4.66 -14.80
N ARG A 216 14.07 -5.91 -14.60
CA ARG A 216 13.21 -6.93 -13.99
C ARG A 216 13.96 -7.78 -12.98
N LEU A 217 13.23 -8.22 -11.97
CA LEU A 217 13.61 -9.28 -11.04
C LEU A 217 12.66 -10.43 -11.25
N GLN A 218 13.16 -11.63 -11.55
CA GLN A 218 12.30 -12.76 -11.91
C GLN A 218 12.94 -14.10 -11.49
N GLY A 219 12.13 -14.96 -10.88
CA GLY A 219 12.42 -16.38 -10.67
C GLY A 219 11.84 -17.27 -11.77
N THR A 220 12.18 -18.56 -11.77
CA THR A 220 11.59 -19.53 -12.69
C THR A 220 10.94 -20.68 -11.90
N GLY A 221 9.61 -20.70 -11.84
CA GLY A 221 8.81 -21.61 -11.02
C GLY A 221 9.21 -21.52 -9.56
N LEU A 222 9.17 -22.66 -8.87
CA LEU A 222 9.56 -22.81 -7.47
C LEU A 222 11.10 -22.80 -7.25
N ASN A 223 11.88 -22.26 -8.18
CA ASN A 223 13.33 -22.18 -8.05
C ASN A 223 13.73 -20.96 -7.21
N ASN A 224 14.60 -21.19 -6.21
CA ASN A 224 15.14 -20.14 -5.34
C ASN A 224 16.12 -19.19 -6.05
N PHE A 225 16.54 -19.46 -7.29
CA PHE A 225 17.40 -18.56 -8.06
C PHE A 225 16.61 -17.41 -8.67
N VAL A 226 16.61 -16.28 -7.98
CA VAL A 226 16.13 -15.00 -8.51
C VAL A 226 17.19 -14.36 -9.38
N ARG A 227 16.78 -13.77 -10.51
CA ARG A 227 17.67 -13.14 -11.48
C ARG A 227 17.29 -11.69 -11.73
N ALA A 228 18.29 -10.84 -11.91
CA ALA A 228 18.15 -9.44 -12.26
C ALA A 228 18.56 -9.19 -13.70
N GLY A 229 17.66 -8.60 -14.49
CA GLY A 229 17.90 -8.24 -15.89
C GLY A 229 17.77 -6.74 -16.13
N ILE A 230 18.71 -6.16 -16.86
CA ILE A 230 18.64 -4.78 -17.38
C ILE A 230 18.65 -4.86 -18.91
N ASN A 231 17.67 -4.18 -19.54
CA ASN A 231 17.51 -4.12 -21.00
C ASN A 231 17.36 -5.51 -21.68
N VAL A 232 16.78 -6.48 -20.98
CA VAL A 232 16.60 -7.87 -21.47
C VAL A 232 15.34 -8.06 -22.34
N ASN A 233 14.66 -6.97 -22.70
CA ASN A 233 13.48 -6.95 -23.55
C ASN A 233 12.39 -7.95 -23.13
N LYS A 234 12.01 -7.94 -21.85
CA LYS A 234 10.95 -8.81 -21.28
C LYS A 234 11.28 -10.31 -21.29
N ASN A 235 12.51 -10.71 -21.60
CA ASN A 235 12.96 -12.09 -21.45
C ASN A 235 13.42 -12.37 -20.03
N THR A 236 13.23 -13.60 -19.55
CA THR A 236 13.80 -14.01 -18.27
C THR A 236 15.33 -13.98 -18.38
N PRO A 237 16.05 -13.36 -17.43
CA PRO A 237 17.50 -13.35 -17.48
C PRO A 237 18.09 -14.77 -17.44
N ASN A 238 19.21 -14.97 -18.12
CA ASN A 238 19.93 -16.24 -18.18
C ASN A 238 20.96 -16.39 -17.04
N SER A 239 21.34 -15.28 -16.40
CA SER A 239 22.31 -15.22 -15.31
C SER A 239 21.73 -14.48 -14.12
N THR A 240 22.31 -14.67 -12.92
CA THR A 240 21.89 -13.96 -11.69
C THR A 240 21.85 -12.45 -11.87
N LEU A 241 22.83 -11.90 -12.61
CA LEU A 241 22.80 -10.54 -13.13
C LEU A 241 23.06 -10.59 -14.64
N GLN A 242 22.17 -10.01 -15.43
CA GLN A 242 22.34 -9.85 -16.87
C GLN A 242 22.11 -8.40 -17.27
N VAL A 243 23.12 -7.79 -17.90
CA VAL A 243 23.02 -6.49 -18.55
C VAL A 243 23.14 -6.72 -20.05
N ASN A 244 22.06 -6.49 -20.79
CA ASN A 244 22.10 -6.53 -22.24
C ASN A 244 22.36 -5.12 -22.78
N GLY A 245 23.60 -4.64 -22.62
CA GLY A 245 24.00 -3.28 -22.96
C GLY A 245 25.38 -2.93 -22.40
N SER A 246 25.76 -1.67 -22.55
CA SER A 246 27.06 -1.18 -22.06
C SER A 246 27.08 -0.98 -20.55
N ILE A 247 28.23 -1.25 -19.93
CA ILE A 247 28.51 -0.95 -18.51
C ILE A 247 29.65 0.07 -18.46
N SER A 248 29.47 1.15 -17.69
CA SER A 248 30.53 2.12 -17.42
C SER A 248 31.21 1.77 -16.10
N ASN A 249 32.53 1.60 -16.11
CA ASN A 249 33.34 1.34 -14.92
C ASN A 249 34.14 2.59 -14.54
N SER A 250 34.51 2.73 -13.26
CA SER A 250 35.39 3.82 -12.85
C SER A 250 36.78 3.68 -13.49
N ILE A 251 37.34 4.81 -13.88
CA ILE A 251 38.67 4.88 -14.49
C ILE A 251 39.42 6.08 -13.96
N ILE A 252 40.69 5.88 -13.62
CA ILE A 252 41.57 6.95 -13.15
C ILE A 252 42.96 6.82 -13.77
N ILE A 253 43.67 7.94 -13.81
CA ILE A 253 45.10 8.02 -14.12
C ILE A 253 45.81 8.45 -12.85
N THR A 254 46.79 7.69 -12.40
CA THR A 254 47.48 7.98 -11.14
C THR A 254 48.42 9.18 -11.28
N THR A 255 48.46 10.04 -10.26
CA THR A 255 49.41 11.17 -10.12
C THR A 255 50.39 10.95 -8.96
N GLY A 256 50.28 9.81 -8.28
CA GLY A 256 51.07 9.39 -7.13
C GLY A 256 50.76 7.93 -6.77
N ASN A 257 51.44 7.41 -5.76
CA ASN A 257 51.12 6.11 -5.18
C ASN A 257 49.65 6.06 -4.74
N LEU A 258 48.99 4.93 -4.95
CA LEU A 258 47.55 4.81 -4.72
C LEU A 258 47.19 3.51 -4.01
N SER A 259 46.38 3.64 -2.96
CA SER A 259 45.69 2.51 -2.33
C SER A 259 44.30 2.34 -2.93
N LEU A 260 44.00 1.16 -3.44
CA LEU A 260 42.73 0.87 -4.10
C LEU A 260 41.63 0.59 -3.08
N THR A 261 40.39 0.97 -3.44
CA THR A 261 39.17 0.85 -2.63
C THR A 261 38.00 0.50 -3.55
N GLU A 262 36.80 0.35 -2.99
CA GLU A 262 35.56 0.03 -3.73
C GLU A 262 35.16 1.03 -4.81
N VAL A 263 35.74 2.23 -4.85
CA VAL A 263 35.44 3.23 -5.90
C VAL A 263 36.30 3.04 -7.16
N HIS A 264 37.31 2.18 -7.12
CA HIS A 264 38.25 1.95 -8.22
C HIS A 264 37.91 0.67 -9.00
N HIS A 265 38.16 0.68 -10.31
CA HIS A 265 38.07 -0.50 -11.15
C HIS A 265 39.22 -0.50 -12.16
N THR A 266 39.30 0.52 -13.01
CA THR A 266 40.38 0.67 -14.00
C THR A 266 41.38 1.72 -13.54
N ILE A 267 42.65 1.34 -13.45
CA ILE A 267 43.76 2.19 -13.03
C ILE A 267 44.77 2.25 -14.18
N ILE A 268 45.12 3.45 -14.61
CA ILE A 268 46.21 3.68 -15.57
C ILE A 268 47.36 4.34 -14.80
N LEU A 269 48.55 3.73 -14.82
CA LEU A 269 49.74 4.39 -14.27
C LEU A 269 50.05 5.64 -15.11
N GLY A 270 50.08 6.81 -14.46
CA GLY A 270 50.09 8.10 -15.14
C GLY A 270 51.46 8.61 -15.56
N ASP A 271 51.98 9.59 -14.82
CA ASP A 271 53.25 10.29 -15.10
C ASP A 271 54.49 9.57 -14.57
N TYR A 272 54.32 8.61 -13.67
CA TYR A 272 55.38 7.74 -13.17
C TYR A 272 54.86 6.32 -12.85
N ARG A 273 55.79 5.40 -12.55
CA ARG A 273 55.52 4.03 -12.09
C ARG A 273 55.08 3.97 -10.62
N HIS A 274 53.97 4.65 -10.34
CA HIS A 274 53.40 4.76 -8.99
C HIS A 274 53.08 3.39 -8.39
N ASN A 275 53.32 3.23 -7.09
CA ASN A 275 53.03 2.01 -6.35
C ASN A 275 51.51 1.88 -6.17
N ILE A 276 51.00 0.68 -6.42
CA ILE A 276 49.59 0.34 -6.20
C ILE A 276 49.46 -0.56 -4.97
N THR A 277 48.67 -0.15 -4.00
CA THR A 277 48.36 -0.96 -2.82
C THR A 277 46.98 -1.57 -2.96
N LEU A 278 46.91 -2.90 -3.02
CA LEU A 278 45.64 -3.63 -3.00
C LEU A 278 45.09 -3.69 -1.56
N PRO A 279 43.76 -3.63 -1.36
CA PRO A 279 43.19 -3.88 -0.04
C PRO A 279 43.34 -5.36 0.35
N LEU A 280 43.14 -5.67 1.62
CA LEU A 280 43.16 -7.05 2.12
C LEU A 280 42.14 -7.90 1.33
N ALA A 281 42.58 -8.99 0.71
CA ALA A 281 41.74 -9.81 -0.15
C ALA A 281 40.45 -10.29 0.57
N GLY A 282 40.58 -10.75 1.81
CA GLY A 282 39.46 -11.23 2.63
C GLY A 282 38.37 -10.21 2.96
N SER A 283 38.61 -8.90 2.79
CA SER A 283 37.55 -7.89 2.98
C SER A 283 36.77 -7.57 1.69
N CYS A 284 37.15 -8.17 0.54
CA CYS A 284 36.62 -7.77 -0.76
C CYS A 284 36.56 -8.91 -1.79
N VAL A 285 36.14 -10.11 -1.36
CA VAL A 285 35.97 -11.30 -2.23
C VAL A 285 35.22 -10.94 -3.52
N GLY A 286 35.76 -11.35 -4.66
CA GLY A 286 35.19 -11.13 -5.99
C GLY A 286 35.47 -9.75 -6.60
N ARG A 287 36.06 -8.80 -5.87
CA ARG A 287 36.44 -7.49 -6.42
C ARG A 287 37.51 -7.63 -7.49
N VAL A 288 37.33 -6.95 -8.61
CA VAL A 288 38.24 -6.95 -9.77
C VAL A 288 38.86 -5.58 -9.95
N TYR A 289 40.16 -5.54 -10.21
CA TYR A 289 40.84 -4.35 -10.72
C TYR A 289 41.53 -4.64 -12.06
N VAL A 290 41.52 -3.64 -12.93
CA VAL A 290 42.25 -3.63 -14.20
C VAL A 290 43.33 -2.56 -14.09
N ILE A 291 44.60 -2.97 -14.10
CA ILE A 291 45.72 -2.06 -13.88
C ILE A 291 46.61 -2.06 -15.11
N LYS A 292 46.68 -0.90 -15.78
CA LYS A 292 47.47 -0.69 -16.98
C LYS A 292 48.77 0.04 -16.65
N ASN A 293 49.89 -0.57 -17.00
CA ASN A 293 51.19 0.08 -17.03
C ASN A 293 51.56 0.45 -18.49
N PRO A 294 51.42 1.73 -18.89
CA PRO A 294 51.71 2.15 -20.27
C PRO A 294 53.20 2.40 -20.53
N PHE A 295 54.06 2.41 -19.50
CA PHE A 295 55.48 2.74 -19.65
C PHE A 295 56.26 1.64 -20.37
N GLY A 296 57.35 2.00 -21.05
CA GLY A 296 58.33 1.08 -21.63
C GLY A 296 59.50 1.83 -22.28
N GLY A 297 60.65 1.17 -22.45
CA GLY A 297 61.85 1.81 -23.04
C GLY A 297 63.16 1.16 -22.58
N ARG A 298 64.29 1.88 -22.70
CA ARG A 298 65.57 1.43 -22.11
C ARG A 298 65.55 1.63 -20.60
N GLY A 299 65.51 0.53 -19.85
CA GLY A 299 65.48 0.50 -18.38
C GLY A 299 64.25 -0.25 -17.88
N ASN A 300 64.35 -0.94 -16.74
CA ASN A 300 63.22 -1.67 -16.16
C ASN A 300 62.18 -0.67 -15.60
N LEU A 301 61.05 -0.50 -16.31
CA LEU A 301 59.94 0.38 -15.95
C LEU A 301 58.71 -0.38 -15.43
N ASN A 302 58.94 -1.53 -14.78
CA ASN A 302 57.88 -2.23 -14.07
C ASN A 302 57.31 -1.33 -12.96
N GLY A 303 55.99 -1.36 -12.79
CA GLY A 303 55.28 -0.79 -11.65
C GLY A 303 55.30 -1.76 -10.47
N ASN A 304 55.14 -1.23 -9.25
CA ASN A 304 55.03 -2.06 -8.05
C ASN A 304 53.57 -2.17 -7.63
N ILE A 305 53.20 -3.34 -7.12
CA ILE A 305 51.88 -3.63 -6.57
C ILE A 305 52.01 -4.51 -5.33
N SER A 306 51.01 -4.46 -4.43
CA SER A 306 50.82 -5.50 -3.40
C SER A 306 50.91 -6.91 -4.00
N SER A 307 51.32 -7.89 -3.18
CA SER A 307 51.47 -9.28 -3.63
C SER A 307 50.17 -9.83 -4.20
N PHE A 308 50.29 -10.52 -5.32
CA PHE A 308 49.23 -11.29 -5.96
C PHE A 308 49.82 -12.61 -6.49
N ILE A 309 48.96 -13.59 -6.74
CA ILE A 309 49.29 -14.86 -7.37
C ILE A 309 49.22 -14.67 -8.88
N ASP A 310 50.34 -14.85 -9.57
CA ASP A 310 50.43 -14.72 -11.02
C ASP A 310 49.80 -15.90 -11.77
N ILE A 311 49.75 -15.82 -13.10
CA ILE A 311 49.18 -16.87 -13.96
C ILE A 311 49.89 -18.24 -13.82
N GLY A 312 51.11 -18.27 -13.28
CA GLY A 312 51.89 -19.47 -13.01
C GLY A 312 51.69 -20.03 -11.60
N GLY A 313 50.90 -19.35 -10.74
CA GLY A 313 50.68 -19.72 -9.34
C GLY A 313 51.76 -19.21 -8.38
N GLY A 314 52.67 -18.34 -8.83
CA GLY A 314 53.72 -17.75 -8.01
C GLY A 314 53.31 -16.41 -7.40
N ASN A 315 53.96 -16.00 -6.30
CA ASN A 315 53.79 -14.66 -5.76
C ASN A 315 54.52 -13.63 -6.64
N SER A 316 53.83 -12.56 -7.02
CA SER A 316 54.37 -11.42 -7.76
C SER A 316 53.96 -10.11 -7.08
N THR A 317 54.84 -9.11 -7.16
CA THR A 317 54.62 -7.74 -6.69
C THR A 317 54.85 -6.72 -7.81
N THR A 318 54.84 -7.18 -9.05
CA THR A 318 55.23 -6.37 -10.21
C THR A 318 54.13 -6.29 -11.25
N ILE A 319 54.00 -5.10 -11.84
CA ILE A 319 53.20 -4.84 -13.03
C ILE A 319 54.20 -4.60 -14.16
N SER A 320 54.37 -5.57 -15.05
CA SER A 320 55.35 -5.46 -16.14
C SER A 320 55.15 -4.20 -16.97
N GLU A 321 56.22 -3.66 -17.54
CA GLU A 321 56.10 -2.55 -18.49
C GLU A 321 55.24 -2.94 -19.71
N ARG A 322 54.53 -1.97 -20.29
CA ARG A 322 53.65 -2.13 -21.46
C ARG A 322 52.62 -3.26 -21.28
N SER A 323 52.10 -3.43 -20.07
CA SER A 323 51.18 -4.52 -19.74
C SER A 323 49.86 -4.02 -19.14
N VAL A 324 48.89 -4.92 -19.09
CA VAL A 324 47.67 -4.78 -18.32
C VAL A 324 47.53 -6.05 -17.49
N ILE A 325 47.27 -5.90 -16.19
CA ILE A 325 46.91 -7.02 -15.33
C ILE A 325 45.45 -6.87 -14.89
N TYR A 326 44.78 -8.00 -14.82
CA TYR A 326 43.47 -8.14 -14.21
C TYR A 326 43.70 -8.93 -12.94
N VAL A 327 43.30 -8.39 -11.80
CA VAL A 327 43.41 -9.09 -10.52
C VAL A 327 42.06 -9.17 -9.85
N GLN A 328 41.71 -10.34 -9.34
CA GLN A 328 40.48 -10.60 -8.61
C GLN A 328 40.78 -11.18 -7.23
N SER A 329 40.12 -10.66 -6.19
CA SER A 329 40.21 -11.25 -4.86
C SER A 329 39.43 -12.56 -4.81
N ASP A 330 40.04 -13.64 -4.32
CA ASP A 330 39.35 -14.89 -3.98
C ASP A 330 38.95 -14.97 -2.49
N GLY A 331 39.28 -13.93 -1.71
CA GLY A 331 39.04 -13.84 -0.27
C GLY A 331 40.20 -14.29 0.61
N THR A 332 41.27 -14.84 0.04
CA THR A 332 42.53 -15.12 0.73
C THR A 332 43.66 -14.32 0.10
N ASP A 333 43.77 -14.39 -1.22
CA ASP A 333 44.80 -13.75 -2.03
C ASP A 333 44.18 -12.97 -3.21
N TRP A 334 45.03 -12.17 -3.87
CA TRP A 334 44.69 -11.57 -5.16
C TRP A 334 45.18 -12.50 -6.27
N GLN A 335 44.28 -12.92 -7.16
CA GLN A 335 44.58 -13.82 -8.27
C GLN A 335 44.67 -13.01 -9.56
N GLN A 336 45.74 -13.19 -10.32
CA GLN A 336 45.79 -12.70 -11.69
C GLN A 336 44.89 -13.57 -12.57
N LEU A 337 44.02 -12.91 -13.36
CA LEU A 337 43.14 -13.56 -14.34
C LEU A 337 43.80 -13.69 -15.72
#